data_AF-A0A077B7P3-F1
#
_entry.id   AF-A0A077B7P3-F1
#
_cell.length_a   1.000
_cell.length_b   1.000
_cell.length_c   1.000
_cell.angle_alpha   90.00
_cell.angle_beta   90.00
_cell.angle_gamma   90.00
#
_symmetry.space_group_name_H-M   'P 1'
#
loop_
_entity.id
_entity.type
_entity.pdbx_description
1 polymer ?
#
loop_
_entity_poly.entity_id
_entity_poly.type
_entity_poly.pdbx_seq_one_letter_code
_entity_poly.pdbx_strand_id
1 'polypeptide(L)'
;YALFDKYFKRVGNCVGPNQCPAGTGKDSAHYLLSWYYAWGGGIGADWAFRIGSSHTHQGYQNPMAAWVLAGNVPELRPQSQTGASDWQQSLDRQLEYFQWLQSPEGAIAGGATNSWDGQYGTPPPGTPTFYGMFYDEDPVYPDP
;
A
#
# COMPACT_ATOMS: atom_id res chain seq x y z
N TYR A 1 -4.32 -2.05 -8.35
CA TYR A 1 -4.04 -3.25 -7.53
C TYR A 1 -2.96 -3.01 -6.49
N ALA A 2 -1.80 -2.44 -6.85
CA ALA A 2 -0.74 -2.11 -5.87
C ALA A 2 -1.20 -1.23 -4.68
N LEU A 3 -2.28 -0.47 -4.81
CA LEU A 3 -2.79 0.44 -3.77
C LEU A 3 -3.53 -0.25 -2.62
N PHE A 4 -3.65 -1.58 -2.64
CA PHE A 4 -4.50 -2.36 -1.72
C PHE A 4 -3.67 -3.36 -0.89
N ASP A 5 -4.13 -3.59 0.34
CA ASP A 5 -3.68 -4.69 1.19
C ASP A 5 -3.65 -6.03 0.45
N LYS A 6 -2.70 -6.90 0.81
CA LYS A 6 -2.48 -8.19 0.14
C LYS A 6 -3.75 -9.02 -0.01
N TYR A 7 -4.55 -9.13 1.05
CA TYR A 7 -5.79 -9.90 1.06
C TYR A 7 -7.02 -9.00 1.24
N PHE A 8 -6.91 -7.74 0.83
CA PHE A 8 -7.98 -6.75 0.93
C PHE A 8 -8.52 -6.61 2.37
N LYS A 9 -7.65 -6.78 3.37
CA LYS A 9 -7.98 -6.42 4.76
C LYS A 9 -8.08 -4.91 4.89
N ARG A 10 -8.96 -4.46 5.79
CA ARG A 10 -9.08 -3.02 6.09
C ARG A 10 -7.72 -2.48 6.54
N VAL A 11 -7.37 -1.30 6.03
CA VAL A 11 -6.13 -0.62 6.39
C VAL A 11 -6.29 0.06 7.75
N GLY A 12 -5.27 -0.12 8.60
CA GLY A 12 -5.13 0.60 9.86
C GLY A 12 -5.35 -0.28 11.09
N ASN A 13 -4.30 -0.40 11.92
CA ASN A 13 -4.27 -1.20 13.15
C ASN A 13 -4.70 -2.67 12.92
N CYS A 14 -4.32 -3.23 11.77
CA CYS A 14 -4.70 -4.57 11.34
C CYS A 14 -3.85 -5.63 12.06
N VAL A 15 -4.31 -6.06 13.24
CA VAL A 15 -3.65 -7.07 14.08
C VAL A 15 -4.58 -8.27 14.27
N GLY A 16 -4.03 -9.46 14.12
CA GLY A 16 -4.72 -10.74 14.18
C GLY A 16 -5.42 -11.07 12.85
N PRO A 17 -5.05 -12.14 12.14
CA PRO A 17 -5.61 -12.44 10.82
C PRO A 17 -7.12 -12.69 10.83
N ASN A 18 -7.66 -13.14 11.97
CA ASN A 18 -9.09 -13.40 12.16
C ASN A 18 -9.84 -12.20 12.79
N GLN A 19 -9.12 -11.27 13.42
CA GLN A 19 -9.68 -10.09 14.07
C GLN A 19 -9.71 -8.89 13.13
N CYS A 20 -8.65 -8.73 12.32
CA CYS A 20 -8.60 -7.70 11.30
C CYS A 20 -9.69 -7.96 10.24
N PRO A 21 -10.66 -7.05 10.07
CA PRO A 21 -11.79 -7.27 9.20
C PRO A 21 -11.38 -7.23 7.73
N ALA A 22 -12.14 -7.95 6.89
CA ALA A 22 -12.09 -7.72 5.45
C ALA A 22 -12.56 -6.29 5.13
N GLY A 23 -11.94 -5.67 4.13
CA GLY A 23 -12.35 -4.36 3.65
C GLY A 23 -13.65 -4.40 2.86
N THR A 24 -14.37 -3.28 2.88
CA THR A 24 -15.54 -3.01 2.04
C THR A 24 -15.31 -1.72 1.24
N GLY A 25 -15.54 -1.77 -0.07
CA GLY A 25 -15.25 -0.62 -0.95
C GLY A 25 -13.75 -0.41 -1.08
N LYS A 26 -13.24 0.73 -0.61
CA LYS A 26 -11.83 1.13 -0.72
C LYS A 26 -11.12 1.30 0.63
N ASP A 27 -11.71 0.85 1.72
CA ASP A 27 -11.08 0.91 3.05
C ASP A 27 -9.90 -0.08 3.22
N SER A 28 -9.70 -0.99 2.27
CA SER A 28 -8.49 -1.81 2.13
C SER A 28 -7.41 -1.18 1.25
N ALA A 29 -7.66 0.02 0.69
CA ALA A 29 -6.67 0.77 -0.06
C ALA A 29 -5.81 1.63 0.89
N HIS A 30 -4.51 1.38 0.91
CA HIS A 30 -3.54 2.23 1.61
C HIS A 30 -3.04 3.37 0.71
N TYR A 31 -3.38 3.37 -0.58
CA TYR A 31 -3.06 4.44 -1.55
C TYR A 31 -1.55 4.69 -1.78
N LEU A 32 -0.73 3.68 -1.52
CA LEU A 32 0.71 3.68 -1.81
C LEU A 32 1.04 2.61 -2.84
N LEU A 33 2.13 2.77 -3.57
CA LEU A 33 2.66 1.73 -4.44
C LEU A 33 3.34 0.67 -3.55
N SER A 34 2.62 -0.43 -3.29
CA SER A 34 3.17 -1.58 -2.55
C SER A 34 4.15 -2.39 -3.39
N TRP A 35 4.88 -3.29 -2.73
CA TRP A 35 5.95 -4.08 -3.33
C TRP A 35 5.53 -4.87 -4.58
N TYR A 36 4.28 -5.32 -4.61
CA TYR A 36 3.72 -6.04 -5.76
C TYR A 36 2.20 -6.05 -5.72
N TYR A 37 1.64 -6.48 -6.83
CA TYR A 37 0.35 -7.16 -6.88
C TYR A 37 0.52 -8.41 -7.73
N ALA A 38 -0.29 -9.43 -7.49
CA ALA A 38 -0.21 -10.68 -8.25
C ALA A 38 -1.61 -11.23 -8.56
N TRP A 39 -1.67 -12.12 -9.55
CA TRP A 39 -2.90 -12.78 -9.97
C TRP A 39 -2.57 -14.17 -10.51
N GLY A 40 -3.58 -15.04 -10.55
CA GLY A 40 -3.43 -16.38 -11.10
C GLY A 40 -4.78 -17.08 -11.29
N GLY A 41 -4.75 -18.29 -11.84
CA GLY A 41 -5.93 -19.09 -12.12
C GLY A 41 -5.57 -20.50 -12.57
N GLY A 42 -6.55 -21.40 -12.55
CA GLY A 42 -6.37 -22.79 -12.93
C GLY A 42 -6.39 -23.00 -14.44
N ILE A 43 -5.45 -23.79 -14.97
CA ILE A 43 -5.50 -24.23 -16.37
C ILE A 43 -6.56 -25.33 -16.47
N GLY A 44 -7.64 -25.08 -17.20
CA GLY A 44 -8.76 -26.02 -17.34
C GLY A 44 -9.66 -26.12 -16.09
N ALA A 45 -9.60 -25.14 -15.18
CA ALA A 45 -10.46 -25.07 -14.00
C ALA A 45 -11.10 -23.69 -13.87
N ASP A 46 -12.27 -23.64 -13.24
CA ASP A 46 -13.10 -22.43 -13.13
C ASP A 46 -12.78 -21.61 -11.86
N TRP A 47 -11.51 -21.31 -11.62
CA TRP A 47 -11.09 -20.45 -10.51
C TRP A 47 -9.94 -19.51 -10.88
N ALA A 48 -9.94 -18.34 -10.22
CA ALA A 48 -8.90 -17.33 -10.34
C ALA A 48 -8.75 -16.55 -9.02
N PHE A 49 -7.61 -15.87 -8.84
CA PHE A 49 -7.36 -15.01 -7.67
C PHE A 49 -6.59 -13.74 -8.06
N ARG A 50 -6.65 -12.74 -7.18
CA ARG A 50 -5.85 -11.52 -7.21
C ARG A 50 -5.42 -11.17 -5.78
N ILE A 51 -4.24 -10.60 -5.63
CA ILE A 51 -3.72 -10.05 -4.37
C ILE A 51 -3.06 -8.70 -4.63
N GLY A 52 -3.14 -7.80 -3.65
CA GLY A 52 -2.26 -6.63 -3.56
C GLY A 52 -0.94 -6.99 -2.86
N SER A 53 -0.42 -6.04 -2.09
CA SER A 53 0.63 -6.31 -1.10
C SER A 53 0.45 -5.33 0.07
N SER A 54 0.62 -5.83 1.29
CA SER A 54 0.46 -5.03 2.51
C SER A 54 1.72 -4.21 2.85
N HIS A 55 2.83 -4.46 2.16
CA HIS A 55 4.14 -3.83 2.43
C HIS A 55 4.46 -2.76 1.39
N THR A 56 4.82 -1.57 1.84
CA THR A 56 5.14 -0.42 0.99
C THR A 56 6.53 0.12 1.33
N HIS A 57 7.32 0.41 0.30
CA HIS A 57 8.68 0.93 0.44
C HIS A 57 8.78 2.31 -0.20
N GLN A 58 9.47 3.27 0.41
CA GLN A 58 9.58 4.64 -0.11
C GLN A 58 10.12 4.67 -1.55
N GLY A 59 11.13 3.84 -1.84
CA GLY A 59 11.79 3.80 -3.15
C GLY A 59 10.90 3.35 -4.31
N TYR A 60 9.69 2.83 -4.04
CA TYR A 60 8.71 2.45 -5.07
C TYR A 60 7.70 3.55 -5.36
N GLN A 61 7.59 4.56 -4.50
CA GLN A 61 6.63 5.64 -4.70
C GLN A 61 7.04 6.49 -5.91
N ASN A 62 6.06 7.01 -6.63
CA ASN A 62 6.27 7.83 -7.82
C ASN A 62 5.21 8.94 -7.88
N PRO A 63 5.41 10.07 -7.15
CA PRO A 63 4.49 11.18 -7.15
C PRO A 63 4.29 11.81 -8.53
N MET A 64 5.30 11.77 -9.40
CA MET A 64 5.17 12.27 -10.77
C MET A 64 4.15 11.46 -11.58
N ALA A 65 4.26 10.13 -11.55
CA ALA A 65 3.28 9.26 -12.19
C ALA A 65 1.88 9.43 -11.59
N ALA A 66 1.78 9.54 -10.26
CA ALA A 66 0.51 9.77 -9.59
C ALA A 66 -0.13 11.10 -10.02
N TRP A 67 0.65 12.18 -10.10
CA TRP A 67 0.19 13.49 -10.57
C TRP A 67 -0.31 13.46 -12.01
N VAL A 68 0.43 12.81 -12.90
CA VAL A 68 0.03 12.62 -14.31
C VAL A 68 -1.31 11.86 -14.38
N LEU A 69 -1.41 10.73 -13.69
CA LEU A 69 -2.57 9.83 -13.74
C LEU A 69 -3.77 10.37 -12.95
N ALA A 70 -3.58 11.33 -12.06
CA ALA A 70 -4.65 12.09 -11.40
C ALA A 70 -5.45 12.98 -12.38
N GLY A 71 -5.01 13.08 -13.64
CA GLY A 71 -5.72 13.80 -14.70
C GLY A 71 -5.14 15.18 -15.00
N ASN A 72 -3.94 15.49 -14.48
CA ASN A 72 -3.23 16.71 -14.82
C ASN A 72 -2.60 16.67 -16.23
N VAL A 73 -2.47 15.47 -16.80
CA VAL A 73 -2.17 15.26 -18.23
C VAL A 73 -3.37 14.55 -18.86
N PRO A 74 -4.22 15.27 -19.62
CA PRO A 74 -5.47 14.73 -20.15
C PRO A 74 -5.30 13.43 -20.93
N GLU A 75 -4.20 13.31 -21.70
CA GLU A 75 -3.87 12.17 -22.56
C GLU A 75 -3.56 10.90 -21.76
N LEU A 76 -3.18 11.04 -20.49
CA LEU A 76 -2.79 9.94 -19.61
C LEU A 76 -3.83 9.67 -18.50
N ARG A 77 -4.94 10.40 -18.47
CA ARG A 77 -6.01 10.20 -17.50
C ARG A 77 -6.65 8.81 -17.68
N PRO A 78 -6.73 7.97 -16.63
CA PRO A 78 -7.45 6.70 -16.70
C PRO A 78 -8.91 6.87 -17.12
N GLN A 79 -9.38 5.98 -17.99
CA GLN A 79 -10.76 5.98 -18.48
C GLN A 79 -11.78 5.42 -17.47
N SER A 80 -11.32 4.74 -16.42
CA SER A 80 -12.21 4.19 -15.40
C SER A 80 -12.86 5.30 -14.55
N GLN A 81 -14.07 5.03 -14.06
CA GLN A 81 -14.88 6.02 -13.34
C GLN A 81 -14.16 6.65 -12.13
N THR A 82 -13.29 5.90 -11.45
CA THR A 82 -12.60 6.35 -10.24
C THR A 82 -11.08 6.33 -10.34
N GLY A 83 -10.50 5.99 -11.50
CA GLY A 83 -9.05 5.84 -11.63
C GLY A 83 -8.29 7.14 -11.36
N ALA A 84 -8.72 8.25 -11.94
CA ALA A 84 -8.10 9.55 -11.71
C ALA A 84 -8.20 10.01 -10.24
N SER A 85 -9.36 9.83 -9.60
CA SER A 85 -9.52 10.17 -8.18
C SER A 85 -8.68 9.30 -7.26
N ASP A 86 -8.49 8.01 -7.60
CA ASP A 86 -7.62 7.12 -6.82
C ASP A 86 -6.15 7.52 -6.93
N TRP A 87 -5.72 7.96 -8.11
CA TRP A 87 -4.36 8.49 -8.30
C TRP A 87 -4.15 9.83 -7.63
N GLN A 88 -5.16 10.70 -7.60
CA GLN A 88 -5.10 11.94 -6.80
C GLN A 88 -4.90 11.61 -5.32
N GLN A 89 -5.71 10.71 -4.77
CA GLN A 89 -5.56 10.30 -3.38
C GLN A 89 -4.21 9.60 -3.12
N SER A 90 -3.69 8.86 -4.10
CA SER A 90 -2.35 8.26 -4.01
C SER A 90 -1.23 9.28 -4.07
N LEU A 91 -1.36 10.34 -4.87
CA LEU A 91 -0.39 11.44 -4.91
C LEU A 91 -0.26 12.08 -3.52
N ASP A 92 -1.39 12.47 -2.93
CA ASP A 92 -1.42 13.13 -1.62
C ASP A 92 -0.80 12.20 -0.55
N ARG A 93 -1.21 10.93 -0.56
CA ARG A 93 -0.69 9.92 0.36
C ARG A 93 0.81 9.66 0.21
N GLN A 94 1.33 9.62 -1.02
CA GLN A 94 2.75 9.41 -1.27
C GLN A 94 3.60 10.57 -0.75
N LEU A 95 3.14 11.82 -0.91
CA LEU A 95 3.84 13.00 -0.40
C LEU A 95 3.86 13.02 1.13
N GLU A 96 2.74 12.71 1.78
CA GLU A 96 2.68 12.53 3.24
C GLU A 96 3.63 11.42 3.73
N TYR A 97 3.71 10.31 2.98
CA TYR A 97 4.57 9.17 3.30
C TYR A 97 6.05 9.52 3.23
N PHE A 98 6.48 10.24 2.19
CA PHE A 98 7.84 10.75 2.10
C PHE A 98 8.19 11.68 3.27
N GLN A 99 7.29 12.60 3.62
CA GLN A 99 7.52 13.52 4.72
C GLN A 99 7.60 12.79 6.07
N TRP A 100 6.73 11.80 6.28
CA TRP A 100 6.70 11.00 7.49
C TRP A 100 7.97 10.15 7.68
N LEU A 101 8.52 9.62 6.58
CA LEU A 101 9.75 8.80 6.60
C LEU A 101 11.05 9.61 6.61
N GLN A 102 10.98 10.94 6.54
CA GLN A 102 12.18 11.77 6.53
C GLN A 102 12.85 11.80 7.91
N SER A 103 14.07 11.28 7.98
CA SER A 103 14.96 11.35 9.15
C SER A 103 15.35 12.80 9.48
N PRO A 104 15.82 13.07 10.72
CA PRO A 104 16.33 14.40 11.10
C PRO A 104 17.46 14.92 10.22
N GLU A 105 18.28 14.04 9.66
CA GLU A 105 19.38 14.35 8.74
C GLU A 105 18.91 14.56 7.29
N GLY A 106 17.67 14.19 6.98
CA GLY A 106 17.02 14.43 5.69
C GLY A 106 16.92 13.21 4.75
N ALA A 107 17.51 12.06 5.11
CA ALA A 107 17.33 10.80 4.38
C ALA A 107 15.92 10.23 4.59
N ILE A 108 15.39 9.45 3.64
CA ILE A 108 14.07 8.82 3.74
C ILE A 108 14.23 7.37 4.18
N ALA A 109 13.61 7.00 5.30
CA ALA A 109 13.60 5.65 5.87
C ALA A 109 12.77 4.64 5.03
N GLY A 110 12.79 3.36 5.39
CA GLY A 110 12.23 2.26 4.59
C GLY A 110 10.75 2.41 4.22
N GLY A 111 9.86 2.19 5.18
CA GLY A 111 8.43 2.23 4.89
C GLY A 111 7.48 1.79 6.00
N ALA A 112 6.44 1.05 5.60
CA ALA A 112 5.37 0.62 6.47
C ALA A 112 4.64 -0.62 5.92
N THR A 113 3.96 -1.34 6.81
CA THR A 113 3.13 -2.50 6.48
C THR A 113 1.77 -2.49 7.18
N ASN A 114 0.73 -2.95 6.47
CA ASN A 114 -0.56 -3.27 7.09
C ASN A 114 -0.62 -4.71 7.63
N SER A 115 0.41 -5.51 7.39
CA SER A 115 0.50 -6.91 7.82
C SER A 115 1.86 -7.19 8.44
N TRP A 116 1.97 -6.94 9.75
CA TRP A 116 3.18 -7.24 10.52
C TRP A 116 3.61 -8.69 10.33
N ASP A 117 4.91 -8.92 10.08
CA ASP A 117 5.51 -10.22 9.72
C ASP A 117 4.81 -10.97 8.57
N GLY A 118 4.06 -10.27 7.72
CA GLY A 118 3.32 -10.89 6.61
C GLY A 118 2.15 -11.78 7.03
N GLN A 119 1.74 -11.72 8.31
CA GLN A 119 0.69 -12.58 8.89
C GLN A 119 -0.34 -11.81 9.73
N TYR A 120 -0.42 -10.48 9.56
CA TYR A 120 -1.19 -9.59 10.42
C TYR A 120 -0.83 -9.77 11.90
N GLY A 121 0.48 -9.88 12.19
CA GLY A 121 1.01 -10.08 13.53
C GLY A 121 0.84 -8.86 14.44
N THR A 122 1.37 -8.98 15.67
CA THR A 122 1.39 -7.89 16.64
C THR A 122 2.74 -7.18 16.57
N PRO A 123 2.79 -5.89 16.21
CA PRO A 123 4.03 -5.11 16.25
C PRO A 123 4.47 -4.86 17.70
N PRO A 124 5.76 -4.52 17.93
CA PRO A 124 6.23 -4.05 19.22
C PRO A 124 5.38 -2.88 19.77
N PRO A 125 5.20 -2.77 21.11
CA PRO A 125 4.54 -1.62 21.70
C PRO A 125 5.24 -0.31 21.34
N GLY A 126 4.45 0.68 20.90
CA GLY A 126 4.99 1.99 20.53
C GLY A 126 5.52 2.09 19.09
N THR A 127 5.39 1.03 18.27
CA THR A 127 5.73 1.11 16.84
C THR A 127 5.00 2.29 16.19
N PRO A 128 5.72 3.24 15.55
CA PRO A 128 5.12 4.37 14.86
C PRO A 128 4.16 3.90 13.76
N THR A 129 3.12 4.68 13.50
CA THR A 129 2.14 4.34 12.47
C THR A 129 1.93 5.45 11.46
N PHE A 130 1.62 5.05 10.23
CA PHE A 130 1.19 5.91 9.15
C PHE A 130 -0.18 5.42 8.67
N TYR A 131 -1.24 6.18 8.96
CA TYR A 131 -2.63 5.74 8.74
C TYR A 131 -2.96 4.38 9.38
N GLY A 132 -2.31 4.07 10.51
CA GLY A 132 -2.43 2.80 11.22
C GLY A 132 -1.66 1.63 10.59
N MET A 133 -0.94 1.82 9.49
CA MET A 133 0.08 0.86 9.05
C MET A 133 1.33 1.04 9.90
N PHE A 134 2.05 -0.04 10.18
CA PHE A 134 3.18 -0.05 11.11
C PHE A 134 4.48 0.27 10.38
N TYR A 135 5.30 1.16 10.95
CA TYR A 135 6.64 1.46 10.44
C TYR A 135 7.50 0.19 10.31
N ASP A 136 8.22 0.10 9.20
CA ASP A 136 9.07 -1.02 8.81
C ASP A 136 10.36 -0.44 8.21
N GLU A 137 11.51 -0.74 8.80
CA GLU A 137 12.78 -0.12 8.41
C GLU A 137 13.38 -0.71 7.13
N ASP A 138 13.10 -1.99 6.88
CA ASP A 138 13.54 -2.82 5.76
C ASP A 138 12.36 -3.56 5.11
N PRO A 139 11.36 -2.84 4.55
CA PRO A 139 10.15 -3.47 4.04
C PRO A 139 10.43 -4.63 3.08
N VAL A 140 9.82 -5.78 3.39
CA VAL A 140 9.82 -7.05 2.61
C VAL A 140 11.08 -7.89 2.73
N TYR A 141 12.26 -7.31 2.62
CA TYR A 141 13.52 -8.06 2.60
C TYR A 141 14.44 -7.59 3.74
N PRO A 142 14.62 -8.40 4.79
CA PRO A 142 15.52 -8.06 5.90
C PRO A 142 16.96 -8.57 5.69
N ASP A 143 17.28 -9.08 4.49
CA ASP A 143 18.59 -9.64 4.18
C ASP A 143 18.96 -9.44 2.70
N PRO A 144 19.54 -8.27 2.36
CA PRO A 144 19.14 -6.88 2.64
C PRO A 144 18.08 -6.33 1.66
#